data_AF-V7HG65-F1
#
_entry.id   AF-V7HG65-F1
#
_cell.length_a   1.000
_cell.length_b   1.000
_cell.length_c   1.000
_cell.angle_alpha   90.00
_cell.angle_beta   90.00
_cell.angle_gamma   90.00
#
_symmetry.space_group_name_H-M   'P 1'
#
loop_
_entity.id
_entity.type
_entity.pdbx_description
1 polymer ?
#
loop_
_entity_poly.entity_id
_entity_poly.type
_entity_poly.pdbx_seq_one_letter_code
_entity_poly.pdbx_strand_id
1 'polypeptide(L)'
;MASDKVLDMIHGALIAHGIDAVRRDRDVMLQSKQLRFEAEVFETSSDRLVLEIYIFSPLLDVQPVIESFAGFGDTREQELNQAFEKFLRGVFHVAIEGLADHVCENMQAEIELWQRSSASWKIWRKDARWKIYSGPVISQATTELCSLTPGYPAFYAKLEKLFTASVPPRKPFCPDLSGRLEGHAD
;
A
#
# COMPACT_ATOMS: atom_id res chain seq x y z
N MET A 1 -19.37 3.79 14.96
CA MET A 1 -18.10 4.01 15.70
C MET A 1 -17.07 4.59 14.72
N ALA A 2 -15.95 5.21 15.12
CA ALA A 2 -15.10 6.00 14.20
C ALA A 2 -14.69 5.25 12.91
N SER A 3 -14.47 3.93 12.98
CA SER A 3 -14.26 3.06 11.82
C SER A 3 -15.40 3.09 10.80
N ASP A 4 -16.67 3.12 11.24
CA ASP A 4 -17.82 3.19 10.31
C ASP A 4 -17.79 4.46 9.48
N LYS A 5 -17.46 5.59 10.11
CA LYS A 5 -17.31 6.89 9.43
C LYS A 5 -16.19 6.81 8.39
N VAL A 6 -15.07 6.17 8.71
CA VAL A 6 -13.96 5.99 7.77
C VAL A 6 -14.37 5.11 6.60
N LEU A 7 -15.08 4.01 6.83
CA LEU A 7 -15.59 3.14 5.77
C LEU A 7 -16.57 3.91 4.87
N ASP A 8 -17.42 4.77 5.42
CA ASP A 8 -18.29 5.65 4.63
C ASP A 8 -17.47 6.65 3.80
N MET A 9 -16.38 7.19 4.36
CA MET A 9 -15.47 8.08 3.65
C MET A 9 -14.70 7.37 2.53
N ILE A 10 -14.25 6.12 2.74
CA ILE A 10 -13.63 5.28 1.70
C ILE A 10 -14.63 5.00 0.58
N HIS A 11 -15.86 4.61 0.93
CA HIS A 11 -16.91 4.36 -0.05
C HIS A 11 -17.23 5.61 -0.87
N GLY A 12 -17.41 6.76 -0.21
CA GLY A 12 -17.62 8.04 -0.87
C GLY A 12 -16.46 8.42 -1.81
N ALA A 13 -15.21 8.18 -1.40
CA ALA A 13 -14.03 8.42 -2.24
C ALA A 13 -14.05 7.53 -3.50
N LEU A 14 -14.36 6.24 -3.37
CA LEU A 14 -14.46 5.32 -4.51
C LEU A 14 -15.55 5.75 -5.51
N ILE A 15 -16.74 6.06 -5.01
CA ILE A 15 -17.86 6.54 -5.84
C ILE A 15 -17.48 7.85 -6.55
N ALA A 16 -16.80 8.77 -5.87
CA ALA A 16 -16.33 10.03 -6.47
C ALA A 16 -15.30 9.82 -7.60
N HIS A 17 -14.62 8.67 -7.63
CA HIS A 17 -13.70 8.27 -8.69
C HIS A 17 -14.35 7.36 -9.74
N GLY A 18 -15.69 7.22 -9.73
CA GLY A 18 -16.43 6.39 -10.68
C GLY A 18 -16.22 4.89 -10.47
N ILE A 19 -15.74 4.48 -9.30
CA ILE A 19 -15.49 3.08 -8.96
C ILE A 19 -16.71 2.51 -8.27
N ASP A 20 -17.27 1.45 -8.86
CA ASP A 20 -18.39 0.73 -8.25
C ASP A 20 -17.90 -0.07 -7.02
N ALA A 21 -18.43 0.30 -5.87
CA ALA A 21 -18.05 -0.25 -4.57
C ALA A 21 -19.27 -0.40 -3.67
N VAL A 22 -19.26 -1.44 -2.84
CA VAL A 22 -20.30 -1.74 -1.86
C VAL A 22 -19.77 -1.49 -0.47
N ARG A 23 -20.44 -0.61 0.28
CA ARG A 23 -20.28 -0.45 1.72
C ARG A 23 -21.04 -1.57 2.43
N ARG A 24 -20.32 -2.38 3.21
CA ARG A 24 -20.88 -3.42 4.11
C ARG A 24 -20.45 -3.12 5.53
N ASP A 25 -21.13 -3.66 6.54
CA ASP A 25 -20.87 -3.36 7.95
C ASP A 25 -19.40 -3.21 8.36
N ARG A 26 -18.52 -4.13 7.92
CA ARG A 26 -17.10 -4.17 8.31
C ARG A 26 -16.11 -3.75 7.23
N ASP A 27 -16.57 -3.56 5.99
CA ASP A 27 -15.67 -3.34 4.86
C ASP A 27 -16.29 -2.48 3.75
N VAL A 28 -15.42 -2.01 2.85
CA VAL A 28 -15.81 -1.49 1.54
C VAL A 28 -15.18 -2.37 0.47
N MET A 29 -16.01 -2.92 -0.43
CA MET A 29 -15.54 -3.88 -1.43
C MET A 29 -15.85 -3.43 -2.85
N LEU A 30 -14.83 -3.48 -3.72
CA LEU A 30 -14.98 -3.32 -5.17
C LEU A 30 -15.37 -4.68 -5.76
N GLN A 31 -16.59 -4.78 -6.29
CA GLN A 31 -17.16 -6.07 -6.71
C GLN A 31 -16.39 -6.71 -7.87
N SER A 32 -15.90 -5.92 -8.81
CA SER A 32 -15.26 -6.42 -10.04
C SER A 32 -13.90 -7.09 -9.80
N LYS A 33 -13.24 -6.79 -8.68
CA LYS A 33 -11.83 -7.16 -8.45
C LYS A 33 -11.55 -7.75 -7.06
N GLN A 34 -12.58 -7.87 -6.22
CA GLN A 34 -12.46 -8.35 -4.85
C GLN A 34 -11.42 -7.56 -4.02
N LEU A 35 -11.17 -6.30 -4.38
CA LEU A 35 -10.41 -5.37 -3.55
C LEU A 35 -11.29 -4.94 -2.39
N ARG A 36 -10.79 -5.09 -1.18
CA ARG A 36 -11.53 -4.85 0.06
C ARG A 36 -10.72 -3.96 0.99
N PHE A 37 -11.38 -2.95 1.53
CA PHE A 37 -10.84 -2.04 2.54
C PHE A 37 -11.51 -2.30 3.88
N GLU A 38 -10.71 -2.47 4.92
CA GLU A 38 -11.15 -2.41 6.32
C GLU A 38 -10.43 -1.23 7.01
N ALA A 39 -10.99 -0.72 8.10
CA ALA A 39 -10.42 0.42 8.80
C ALA A 39 -10.56 0.31 10.32
N GLU A 40 -9.49 0.65 11.02
CA GLU A 40 -9.45 0.77 12.47
C GLU A 40 -8.96 2.14 12.88
N VAL A 41 -9.54 2.66 13.98
CA VAL A 41 -9.14 3.93 14.56
C VAL A 41 -8.83 3.69 16.01
N PHE A 42 -7.58 3.96 16.41
CA PHE A 42 -7.12 3.79 17.78
C PHE A 42 -6.29 5.00 18.23
N GLU A 43 -6.05 5.08 19.52
CA GLU A 43 -5.23 6.13 20.14
C GLU A 43 -3.91 5.51 20.59
N THR A 44 -2.79 6.20 20.34
CA THR A 44 -1.47 5.78 20.82
C THR A 44 -1.30 6.15 22.29
N SER A 45 -0.20 5.67 22.90
CA SER A 45 0.20 6.08 24.26
C SER A 45 0.53 7.58 24.42
N SER A 46 0.54 8.33 23.32
CA SER A 46 0.77 9.79 23.28
C SER A 46 -0.52 10.57 22.98
N ASP A 47 -1.69 9.94 23.17
CA ASP A 47 -3.02 10.48 22.90
C ASP A 47 -3.18 10.96 21.44
N ARG A 48 -2.48 10.30 20.51
CA ARG A 48 -2.62 10.59 19.07
C ARG A 48 -3.54 9.60 18.41
N LEU A 49 -4.54 10.12 17.69
CA LEU A 49 -5.37 9.29 16.83
C LEU A 49 -4.55 8.75 15.66
N VAL A 50 -4.61 7.44 15.48
CA VAL A 50 -4.06 6.72 14.33
C VAL A 50 -5.20 6.03 13.60
N LEU A 51 -5.26 6.27 12.29
CA LEU A 51 -6.09 5.55 11.35
C LEU A 51 -5.26 4.45 10.71
N GLU A 52 -5.69 3.20 10.84
CA GLU A 52 -5.12 2.06 10.12
C GLU A 52 -6.10 1.58 9.06
N ILE A 53 -5.60 1.44 7.83
CA ILE A 53 -6.36 0.93 6.69
C ILE A 53 -5.74 -0.38 6.24
N TYR A 54 -6.58 -1.40 6.17
CA TYR A 54 -6.21 -2.73 5.70
C TYR A 54 -6.76 -2.93 4.29
N ILE A 55 -5.87 -3.25 3.35
CA ILE A 55 -6.20 -3.42 1.94
C ILE A 55 -5.96 -4.89 1.57
N PHE A 56 -7.05 -5.59 1.23
CA PHE A 56 -7.02 -6.98 0.82
C PHE A 56 -7.30 -7.08 -0.67
N SER A 57 -6.48 -7.85 -1.38
CA SER A 57 -6.68 -8.16 -2.80
C SER A 57 -6.23 -9.59 -3.07
N PRO A 58 -6.89 -10.32 -4.00
CA PRO A 58 -6.38 -11.60 -4.48
C PRO A 58 -4.94 -11.53 -5.02
N LEU A 59 -4.46 -10.35 -5.40
CA LEU A 59 -3.09 -10.11 -5.87
C LEU A 59 -2.04 -10.08 -4.74
N LEU A 60 -2.47 -9.94 -3.48
CA LEU A 60 -1.62 -9.90 -2.29
C LEU A 60 -1.53 -11.25 -1.56
N ASP A 61 -2.15 -12.30 -2.13
CA ASP A 61 -2.29 -13.61 -1.50
C ASP A 61 -2.94 -13.50 -0.10
N VAL A 62 -2.25 -13.93 0.96
CA VAL A 62 -2.84 -13.99 2.32
C VAL A 62 -2.59 -12.75 3.19
N GLN A 63 -1.71 -11.83 2.81
CA GLN A 63 -1.35 -10.69 3.66
C GLN A 63 -1.98 -9.39 3.15
N PRO A 64 -2.72 -8.63 3.99
CA PRO A 64 -3.16 -7.30 3.62
C PRO A 64 -1.96 -6.35 3.53
N VAL A 65 -2.09 -5.33 2.69
CA VAL A 65 -1.31 -4.10 2.87
C VAL A 65 -1.93 -3.34 4.03
N ILE A 66 -1.10 -2.94 4.98
CA ILE A 66 -1.50 -2.20 6.18
C ILE A 66 -0.85 -0.84 6.13
N GLU A 67 -1.65 0.21 6.19
CA GLU A 67 -1.20 1.60 6.10
C GLU A 67 -1.73 2.38 7.30
N SER A 68 -0.82 2.98 8.07
CA SER A 68 -1.15 3.66 9.32
C SER A 68 -0.84 5.16 9.22
N PHE A 69 -1.83 5.99 9.51
CA PHE A 69 -1.74 7.44 9.41
C PHE A 69 -2.11 8.11 10.74
N ALA A 70 -1.14 8.83 11.33
CA ALA A 70 -1.42 9.67 12.49
C ALA A 70 -2.13 10.96 12.05
N GLY A 71 -3.22 11.31 12.73
CA GLY A 71 -3.97 12.54 12.56
C GLY A 71 -3.40 13.71 13.37
N PHE A 72 -3.61 14.93 12.91
CA PHE A 72 -3.30 16.15 13.66
C PHE A 72 -4.46 17.15 13.57
N GLY A 73 -4.81 17.77 14.69
CA GLY A 73 -5.87 18.77 14.79
C GLY A 73 -6.18 19.12 16.25
N ASP A 74 -7.01 20.15 16.43
CA ASP A 74 -7.46 20.58 17.77
C ASP A 74 -8.64 19.72 18.27
N THR A 75 -9.23 18.92 17.38
CA THR A 75 -10.34 18.02 17.69
C THR A 75 -10.10 16.65 17.09
N ARG A 76 -10.66 15.61 17.72
CA ARG A 76 -10.61 14.23 17.21
C ARG A 76 -11.13 14.09 15.77
N GLU A 77 -12.16 14.87 15.41
CA GLU A 77 -12.68 14.88 14.05
C GLU A 77 -11.67 15.46 13.05
N GLN A 78 -10.99 16.54 13.40
CA GLN A 78 -9.92 17.11 12.57
C GLN A 78 -8.75 16.13 12.43
N GLU A 79 -8.34 15.48 13.52
CA GLU A 79 -7.30 14.45 13.47
C GLU A 79 -7.67 13.31 12.51
N LEU A 80 -8.89 12.78 12.63
CA LEU A 80 -9.37 11.71 11.74
C LEU A 80 -9.42 12.15 10.27
N ASN A 81 -9.97 13.34 10.01
CA ASN A 81 -10.06 13.88 8.65
C ASN A 81 -8.66 14.09 8.04
N GLN A 82 -7.70 14.57 8.84
CA GLN A 82 -6.33 14.77 8.38
C GLN A 82 -5.59 13.46 8.12
N ALA A 83 -5.81 12.44 8.97
CA ALA A 83 -5.28 11.10 8.74
C ALA A 83 -5.85 10.49 7.45
N PHE A 84 -7.16 10.65 7.22
CA PHE A 84 -7.81 10.18 6.00
C PHE A 84 -7.35 10.94 4.75
N GLU A 85 -7.12 12.25 4.84
CA GLU A 85 -6.56 13.03 3.73
C GLU A 85 -5.18 12.52 3.31
N LYS A 86 -4.33 12.13 4.26
CA LYS A 86 -3.03 11.51 3.97
C LYS A 86 -3.17 10.21 3.21
N PHE A 87 -4.14 9.37 3.57
CA PHE A 87 -4.46 8.16 2.82
C PHE A 87 -4.88 8.48 1.38
N LEU A 88 -5.82 9.41 1.19
CA LEU A 88 -6.35 9.77 -0.12
C LEU A 88 -5.29 10.32 -1.07
N ARG A 89 -4.39 11.17 -0.56
CA ARG A 89 -3.33 11.76 -1.39
C ARG A 89 -2.12 10.84 -1.56
N GLY A 90 -1.95 9.85 -0.67
CA GLY A 90 -0.82 8.93 -0.66
C GLY A 90 -1.13 7.63 -1.39
N VAL A 91 -1.52 6.61 -0.62
CA VAL A 91 -1.60 5.23 -1.10
C VAL A 91 -2.91 4.90 -1.83
N PHE A 92 -3.96 5.72 -1.70
CA PHE A 92 -5.28 5.40 -2.28
C PHE A 92 -5.22 5.10 -3.78
N HIS A 93 -4.75 6.02 -4.62
CA HIS A 93 -4.68 5.78 -6.07
C HIS A 93 -3.71 4.65 -6.43
N VAL A 94 -2.59 4.53 -5.71
CA VAL A 94 -1.62 3.44 -5.93
C VAL A 94 -2.26 2.08 -5.67
N ALA A 95 -3.02 1.95 -4.58
CA ALA A 95 -3.71 0.72 -4.23
C ALA A 95 -4.79 0.38 -5.27
N ILE A 96 -5.58 1.36 -5.71
CA ILE A 96 -6.61 1.15 -6.73
C ILE A 96 -6.00 0.75 -8.08
N GLU A 97 -4.99 1.48 -8.57
CA GLU A 97 -4.35 1.15 -9.84
C GLU A 97 -3.60 -0.18 -9.79
N GLY A 98 -2.89 -0.44 -8.69
CA GLY A 98 -2.08 -1.63 -8.53
C GLY A 98 -2.88 -2.90 -8.24
N LEU A 99 -4.04 -2.78 -7.57
CA LEU A 99 -4.77 -3.94 -7.06
C LEU A 99 -6.16 -4.13 -7.66
N ALA A 100 -6.69 -3.15 -8.40
CA ALA A 100 -8.00 -3.23 -9.06
C ALA A 100 -7.96 -2.97 -10.59
N ASP A 101 -6.78 -2.81 -11.20
CA ASP A 101 -6.61 -2.47 -12.62
C ASP A 101 -7.46 -1.26 -13.08
N HIS A 102 -7.78 -0.34 -12.17
CA HIS A 102 -8.52 0.88 -12.47
C HIS A 102 -7.53 2.04 -12.63
N VAL A 103 -7.64 2.81 -13.70
CA VAL A 103 -6.83 4.02 -13.91
C VAL A 103 -7.77 5.20 -13.77
N CYS A 104 -7.50 6.09 -12.81
CA CYS A 104 -8.28 7.32 -12.68
C CYS A 104 -7.97 8.26 -13.85
N GLU A 105 -8.99 8.97 -14.36
CA GLU A 105 -8.81 9.91 -15.48
C GLU A 105 -7.80 11.02 -15.16
N ASN A 106 -7.72 11.42 -13.88
CA ASN A 106 -6.75 12.38 -13.39
C ASN A 106 -5.59 11.65 -12.69
N MET A 107 -4.52 11.38 -13.43
CA MET A 107 -3.30 10.78 -12.87
C MET A 107 -2.68 11.70 -11.80
N GLN A 108 -2.53 11.17 -10.58
CA GLN A 108 -1.90 11.88 -9.45
C GLN A 108 -0.39 11.61 -9.30
N ALA A 109 0.13 10.65 -10.06
CA ALA A 109 1.54 10.28 -10.06
C ALA A 109 2.02 10.03 -11.49
N GLU A 110 3.26 10.39 -11.77
CA GLU A 110 3.99 9.95 -12.94
C GLU A 110 4.20 8.44 -12.87
N ILE A 111 4.07 7.75 -14.01
CA ILE A 111 4.19 6.30 -14.07
C ILE A 111 5.43 5.94 -14.88
N GLU A 112 6.33 5.17 -14.27
CA GLU A 112 7.50 4.60 -14.92
C GLU A 112 7.41 3.07 -14.94
N LEU A 113 7.99 2.44 -15.97
CA LEU A 113 8.11 0.99 -16.03
C LEU A 113 9.58 0.60 -15.91
N TRP A 114 9.96 0.00 -14.77
CA TRP A 114 11.30 -0.55 -14.61
C TRP A 114 11.30 -2.01 -15.05
N GLN A 115 12.26 -2.36 -15.89
CA GLN A 115 12.38 -3.71 -16.44
C GLN A 115 13.68 -4.34 -15.97
N ARG A 116 13.64 -5.64 -15.66
CA ARG A 116 14.85 -6.40 -15.40
C ARG A 116 15.81 -6.28 -16.59
N SER A 117 17.07 -5.97 -16.30
CA SER A 117 18.12 -6.03 -17.32
C SER A 117 18.40 -7.51 -17.68
N SER A 118 18.05 -7.92 -18.89
CA SER A 118 18.43 -9.25 -19.40
C SER A 118 19.83 -9.15 -20.02
N ALA A 119 20.82 -9.79 -19.40
CA ALA A 119 22.19 -9.87 -19.94
C ALA A 119 22.35 -11.01 -20.96
N SER A 120 21.26 -11.53 -21.54
CA SER A 120 21.29 -12.81 -22.26
C SER A 120 20.31 -12.80 -23.42
N TRP A 121 20.83 -12.87 -24.64
CA TRP A 121 20.10 -13.00 -25.92
C TRP A 121 19.27 -14.29 -26.07
N LYS A 122 18.94 -14.97 -24.96
CA LYS A 122 18.20 -16.22 -24.95
C LYS A 122 16.96 -16.12 -24.05
N ILE A 123 15.82 -16.21 -24.74
CA ILE A 123 14.56 -16.80 -24.29
C ILE A 123 13.67 -15.88 -23.47
N TRP A 124 12.61 -15.37 -24.12
CA TRP A 124 11.16 -15.39 -23.79
C TRP A 124 10.70 -15.75 -22.35
N ARG A 125 11.46 -15.43 -21.31
CA ARG A 125 11.00 -15.49 -19.93
C ARG A 125 10.36 -14.16 -19.62
N LYS A 126 9.12 -14.20 -19.11
CA LYS A 126 8.37 -13.05 -18.61
C LYS A 126 9.31 -12.13 -17.83
N ASP A 127 9.71 -11.03 -18.44
CA ASP A 127 10.54 -10.03 -17.78
C ASP A 127 9.76 -9.50 -16.58
N ALA A 128 10.38 -9.54 -15.40
CA ALA A 128 9.79 -8.87 -14.24
C ALA A 128 9.74 -7.38 -14.58
N ARG A 129 8.51 -6.85 -14.65
CA ARG A 129 8.23 -5.44 -14.92
C ARG A 129 7.64 -4.84 -13.66
N TRP A 130 8.26 -3.78 -13.16
CA TRP A 130 7.78 -3.01 -12.03
C TRP A 130 7.09 -1.77 -12.59
N LYS A 131 5.84 -1.51 -12.17
CA LYS A 131 5.15 -0.25 -12.43
C LYS A 131 5.39 0.66 -11.23
N ILE A 132 6.11 1.74 -11.44
CA ILE A 132 6.51 2.71 -10.43
C ILE A 132 5.62 3.92 -10.52
N TYR A 133 5.10 4.35 -9.38
CA TYR A 133 4.27 5.54 -9.24
C TYR A 133 5.09 6.59 -8.50
N SER A 134 5.47 7.65 -9.21
CA SER A 134 6.29 8.75 -8.72
C SER A 134 5.42 9.99 -8.62
N GLY A 135 5.14 10.41 -7.39
CA GLY A 135 4.36 11.62 -7.11
C GLY A 135 5.09 12.53 -6.13
N PRO A 136 4.62 13.78 -5.95
CA PRO A 136 5.13 14.64 -4.90
C PRO A 136 4.97 13.93 -3.55
N VAL A 137 6.09 13.75 -2.83
CA VAL A 137 6.04 13.24 -1.46
C VAL A 137 5.34 14.29 -0.62
N ILE A 138 4.18 13.94 -0.07
CA ILE A 138 3.46 14.80 0.86
C ILE A 138 4.30 14.87 2.12
N SER A 139 5.06 15.95 2.29
CA SER A 139 5.69 16.24 3.57
C SER A 139 4.57 16.44 4.58
N GLN A 140 4.66 15.75 5.73
CA GLN A 140 3.70 15.90 6.82
C GLN A 140 3.75 17.29 7.50
N ALA A 141 4.52 18.23 6.94
CA ALA A 141 4.63 19.59 7.41
C ALA A 141 4.89 20.54 6.23
N THR A 142 4.18 21.66 6.28
CA THR A 142 4.33 22.92 5.52
C THR A 142 3.76 22.98 4.10
N THR A 143 2.96 24.02 3.92
CA THR A 143 2.41 24.64 2.71
C THR A 143 3.49 25.15 1.73
N GLU A 144 4.76 24.82 1.97
CA GLU A 144 5.88 25.11 1.09
C GLU A 144 6.22 23.81 0.37
N LEU A 145 6.24 23.87 -0.97
CA LEU A 145 6.70 22.80 -1.86
C LEU A 145 8.03 22.25 -1.33
N CYS A 146 7.96 21.18 -0.55
CA CYS A 146 9.11 20.47 -0.04
C CYS A 146 9.78 19.82 -1.25
N SER A 147 10.79 20.50 -1.79
CA SER A 147 11.80 19.86 -2.59
C SER A 147 12.25 18.62 -1.84
N LEU A 148 12.09 17.46 -2.49
CA LEU A 148 12.56 16.18 -1.98
C LEU A 148 13.96 16.39 -1.38
N THR A 149 14.20 15.84 -0.18
CA THR A 149 15.52 16.00 0.48
C THR A 149 16.64 15.75 -0.55
N PRO A 150 17.77 16.48 -0.52
CA PRO A 150 18.80 16.35 -1.56
C PRO A 150 19.32 14.92 -1.79
N GLY A 151 19.11 14.00 -0.81
CA GLY A 151 19.44 12.58 -0.92
C GLY A 151 18.39 11.71 -1.61
N TYR A 152 17.16 12.20 -1.84
CA TYR A 152 16.08 11.43 -2.45
C TYR A 152 16.37 10.99 -3.89
N PRO A 153 16.96 11.82 -4.78
CA PRO A 153 17.36 11.35 -6.11
C PRO A 153 18.36 10.19 -6.05
N ALA A 154 19.31 10.25 -5.11
CA ALA A 154 20.28 9.17 -4.90
C ALA A 154 19.64 7.90 -4.32
N PHE A 155 18.61 8.04 -3.48
CA PHE A 155 17.82 6.91 -2.99
C PHE A 155 16.98 6.27 -4.11
N TYR A 156 16.30 7.08 -4.94
CA TYR A 156 15.52 6.60 -6.08
C TYR A 156 16.38 5.82 -7.08
N ALA A 157 17.55 6.35 -7.44
CA ALA A 157 18.51 5.65 -8.30
C ALA A 157 19.05 4.33 -7.67
N LYS A 158 19.14 4.24 -6.34
CA LYS A 158 19.49 2.99 -5.65
C LYS A 158 18.34 1.98 -5.72
N LEU A 159 17.09 2.41 -5.55
CA LEU A 159 15.92 1.55 -5.70
C LEU A 159 15.82 0.99 -7.12
N GLU A 160 15.91 1.85 -8.13
CA GLU A 160 15.88 1.44 -9.54
C GLU A 160 16.93 0.34 -9.81
N LYS A 161 18.18 0.55 -9.37
CA LYS A 161 19.24 -0.46 -9.49
C LYS A 161 18.90 -1.78 -8.82
N LEU A 162 18.29 -1.76 -7.63
CA LEU A 162 17.88 -2.99 -6.93
C LEU A 162 16.79 -3.75 -7.69
N PHE A 163 15.75 -3.04 -8.13
CA PHE A 163 14.60 -3.65 -8.82
C PHE A 163 14.96 -4.15 -10.23
N THR A 164 15.82 -3.43 -10.94
CA THR A 164 16.31 -3.80 -12.29
C THR A 164 17.39 -4.89 -12.27
N ALA A 165 18.14 -5.04 -11.17
CA ALA A 165 19.16 -6.09 -11.01
C ALA A 165 18.57 -7.47 -10.67
N SER A 166 17.36 -7.54 -10.10
CA SER A 166 16.67 -8.77 -9.68
C SER A 166 17.55 -9.72 -8.84
N VAL A 167 17.53 -9.55 -7.52
CA VAL A 167 17.96 -10.61 -6.59
C VAL A 167 17.02 -11.82 -6.77
N PRO A 168 17.53 -13.06 -6.92
CA PRO A 168 16.67 -14.24 -6.97
C PRO A 168 15.81 -14.34 -5.70
N PRO A 169 14.63 -14.98 -5.73
CA PRO A 169 13.83 -15.18 -4.53
C PRO A 169 14.72 -15.84 -3.48
N ARG A 170 14.80 -15.25 -2.29
CA ARG A 170 15.30 -15.98 -1.11
C ARG A 170 14.58 -17.32 -1.12
N LYS A 171 15.35 -18.43 -1.04
CA LYS A 171 14.77 -19.76 -0.81
C LYS A 171 13.75 -19.63 0.32
N PRO A 172 12.57 -20.29 0.24
CA PRO A 172 11.72 -20.39 1.40
C PRO A 172 12.57 -20.91 2.56
N PHE A 173 12.44 -20.26 3.71
CA PHE A 173 12.94 -20.80 4.96
C PHE A 173 12.47 -22.26 5.02
N CYS A 174 13.40 -23.22 4.98
CA CYS A 174 13.11 -24.56 5.47
C CYS A 174 12.99 -24.41 7.00
N PRO A 175 11.84 -24.68 7.63
CA PRO A 175 11.88 -25.16 8.98
C PRO A 175 12.58 -26.52 8.91
N ASP A 176 13.63 -26.68 9.69
CA ASP A 176 14.33 -27.94 9.86
C ASP A 176 13.31 -28.98 10.38
N LEU A 177 12.86 -29.87 9.50
CA LEU A 177 12.15 -31.08 9.89
C LEU A 177 13.22 -32.11 10.29
N SER A 178 13.56 -32.14 11.57
CA SER A 178 14.00 -33.38 12.21
C SER A 178 13.26 -33.55 13.53
N GLY A 179 12.04 -34.08 13.42
CA GLY A 179 11.56 -34.97 14.47
C GLY A 179 12.45 -36.22 14.49
N ARG A 180 13.24 -36.39 15.55
CA ARG A 180 13.59 -37.72 16.04
C ARG A 180 12.90 -37.91 17.38
N LEU A 181 11.85 -38.70 17.34
CA LEU A 181 11.30 -39.42 18.48
C LEU A 181 12.43 -40.26 19.08
N GLU A 182 12.88 -39.92 20.28
CA GLU A 182 13.59 -40.85 21.15
C GLU A 182 12.57 -41.87 21.68
N GLY A 183 12.55 -43.05 21.07
CA GLY A 183 12.01 -44.25 21.70
C GLY A 183 13.08 -44.83 22.61
N HIS A 184 12.87 -44.73 23.92
CA HIS A 184 13.59 -45.52 24.90
C HIS A 184 13.14 -46.99 24.79
N ALA A 185 14.11 -47.85 24.46
CA ALA A 185 14.08 -49.24 24.85
C ALA A 185 14.90 -49.36 26.14
N ASP A 186 14.23 -49.71 27.24
CA ASP A 186 14.61 -50.75 28.20
C ASP A 186 13.43 -50.97 29.18
#